data_AF-A0A268TYZ3-F1
#
_entry.id   AF-A0A268TYZ3-F1
#
_cell.length_a   1.000
_cell.length_b   1.000
_cell.length_c   1.000
_cell.angle_alpha   90.00
_cell.angle_beta   90.00
_cell.angle_gamma   90.00
#
_symmetry.space_group_name_H-M   'P 1'
#
loop_
_entity.id
_entity.type
_entity.pdbx_description
1 polymer ?
#
loop_
_entity_poly.entity_id
_entity_poly.type
_entity_poly.pdbx_seq_one_letter_code
_entity_poly.pdbx_strand_id
1 'polypeptide(L)'
;MAKKNLALGRGLGAILSEVTQAYENNLSDNSELVVELDVDIIKPNPYQPRKHFVKDSVSELSQSIVEHGLLQPVLVYEGDDNDYVLIAGERRLRASKLAGLKTIRAIVVNVDTAKLREIALIENIQREDLNPIDLANSYKELIEDYKITHDELAKKIKKSRTQITNTLRLLNLSPKVQESLTEEKITQGHAKILITLNNSEQEIVLDSILGQKLSVRDTEFLVKKLKRPAQIEKKNFLKSGKTPVFNQRIVELKDILKNYLISSSFKDDQLVLYISDESKIDMLIKKLSSH
;
A
#
# COMPACT_ATOMS: atom_id res chain seq x y z
N MET A 1 53.65 3.49 14.49
CA MET A 1 53.93 3.49 13.04
C MET A 1 52.61 3.31 12.30
N ALA A 2 52.40 4.13 11.27
CA ALA A 2 51.38 4.08 10.20
C ALA A 2 49.89 3.87 10.58
N LYS A 3 49.19 4.97 10.81
CA LYS A 3 47.72 5.08 10.64
C LYS A 3 47.44 4.99 9.13
N LYS A 4 46.93 3.85 8.65
CA LYS A 4 46.66 3.63 7.23
C LYS A 4 45.25 4.16 6.93
N ASN A 5 45.20 5.31 6.26
CA ASN A 5 43.97 5.88 5.71
C ASN A 5 43.31 4.86 4.76
N LEU A 6 42.20 4.24 5.18
CA LEU A 6 41.30 3.57 4.25
C LEU A 6 40.67 4.65 3.36
N ALA A 7 40.82 4.45 2.06
CA ALA A 7 40.48 5.39 1.02
C ALA A 7 39.01 5.83 1.10
N LEU A 8 38.80 7.09 1.49
CA LEU A 8 37.60 7.87 1.18
C LEU A 8 37.48 7.95 -0.34
N GLY A 9 36.55 7.20 -0.92
CA GLY A 9 36.29 7.30 -2.37
C GLY A 9 35.67 6.08 -3.05
N ARG A 10 35.34 5.00 -2.33
CA ARG A 10 34.51 3.91 -2.89
C ARG A 10 33.06 4.15 -2.49
N GLY A 11 32.17 4.26 -3.47
CA GLY A 11 30.74 4.49 -3.23
C GLY A 11 30.14 3.40 -2.31
N LEU A 12 29.35 3.81 -1.32
CA LEU A 12 28.71 2.96 -0.31
C LEU A 12 27.86 1.82 -0.90
N GLY A 13 27.38 1.96 -2.13
CA GLY A 13 26.68 0.89 -2.85
C GLY A 13 27.55 -0.34 -3.14
N ALA A 14 28.86 -0.16 -3.33
CA ALA A 14 29.80 -1.28 -3.49
C ALA A 14 30.04 -1.99 -2.16
N ILE A 15 30.23 -1.23 -1.08
CA ILE A 15 30.41 -1.77 0.28
C ILE A 15 29.15 -2.50 0.74
N LEU A 16 27.96 -1.94 0.48
CA LEU A 16 26.69 -2.59 0.82
C LEU A 16 26.46 -3.84 -0.04
N SER A 17 26.77 -3.82 -1.33
CA SER A 17 26.68 -5.02 -2.16
C SER A 17 27.65 -6.10 -1.67
N GLU A 18 28.86 -5.74 -1.27
CA GLU A 18 29.86 -6.66 -0.71
C GLU A 18 29.44 -7.19 0.68
N VAL A 19 28.88 -6.34 1.55
CA VAL A 19 28.39 -6.74 2.89
C VAL A 19 27.14 -7.61 2.78
N THR A 20 26.21 -7.29 1.89
CA THR A 20 25.00 -8.11 1.65
C THR A 20 25.38 -9.44 1.00
N GLN A 21 26.28 -9.43 0.01
CA GLN A 21 26.82 -10.66 -0.59
C GLN A 21 27.65 -11.48 0.40
N ALA A 22 28.36 -10.85 1.34
CA ALA A 22 29.07 -11.53 2.41
C ALA A 22 28.13 -12.06 3.51
N TYR A 23 26.95 -11.47 3.67
CA TYR A 23 25.91 -11.94 4.59
C TYR A 23 25.09 -13.10 4.00
N GLU A 24 24.85 -13.09 2.67
CA GLU A 24 24.12 -14.14 1.94
C GLU A 24 25.00 -15.36 1.60
N ASN A 25 26.27 -15.16 1.28
CA ASN A 25 27.20 -16.25 0.95
C ASN A 25 27.93 -16.72 2.21
N ASN A 26 27.43 -17.79 2.83
CA ASN A 26 28.07 -18.46 3.99
C ASN A 26 29.60 -18.52 3.85
N LEU A 27 30.26 -18.05 4.92
CA LEU A 27 31.67 -17.70 5.00
C LEU A 27 32.64 -18.72 4.40
N SER A 28 33.62 -18.22 3.64
CA SER A 28 34.95 -18.81 3.61
C SER A 28 36.08 -17.77 3.61
N ASP A 29 35.93 -16.56 3.05
CA ASP A 29 37.11 -15.72 2.76
C ASP A 29 37.11 -14.24 3.23
N ASN A 30 36.11 -13.73 3.97
CA ASN A 30 36.15 -12.34 4.46
C ASN A 30 36.42 -12.25 5.97
N SER A 31 37.63 -12.65 6.38
CA SER A 31 38.13 -12.55 7.76
C SER A 31 38.50 -11.14 8.22
N GLU A 32 38.55 -10.14 7.32
CA GLU A 32 39.00 -8.77 7.66
C GLU A 32 37.89 -7.85 8.25
N LEU A 33 36.60 -8.22 8.14
CA LEU A 33 35.46 -7.39 8.58
C LEU A 33 34.76 -7.89 9.85
N VAL A 34 35.13 -9.08 10.35
CA VAL A 34 34.49 -9.70 11.52
C VAL A 34 35.36 -9.47 12.74
N VAL A 35 34.83 -8.78 13.74
CA VAL A 35 35.46 -8.56 15.04
C VAL A 35 34.74 -9.37 16.12
N GLU A 36 35.46 -9.73 17.17
CA GLU A 36 34.83 -10.24 18.38
C GLU A 36 34.52 -9.08 19.33
N LEU A 37 33.26 -8.96 19.71
CA LEU A 37 32.80 -7.96 20.67
C LEU A 37 32.29 -8.65 21.92
N ASP A 38 32.45 -7.98 23.07
CA ASP A 38 31.80 -8.43 24.29
C ASP A 38 30.27 -8.42 24.09
N VAL A 39 29.58 -9.44 24.58
CA VAL A 39 28.14 -9.55 24.40
C VAL A 39 27.40 -8.50 25.25
N ASP A 40 28.05 -7.98 26.29
CA ASP A 40 27.47 -6.99 27.21
C ASP A 40 27.54 -5.54 26.70
N ILE A 41 28.50 -5.23 25.82
CA ILE A 41 28.61 -3.90 25.18
C ILE A 41 27.64 -3.74 23.99
N ILE A 42 26.99 -4.82 23.56
CA ILE A 42 25.99 -4.78 22.48
C ILE A 42 24.60 -4.54 23.05
N LYS A 43 24.08 -3.35 22.81
CA LYS A 43 22.72 -2.93 23.14
C LYS A 43 21.72 -3.42 22.08
N PRO A 44 20.53 -3.90 22.51
CA PRO A 44 19.46 -4.25 21.59
C PRO A 44 18.95 -2.98 20.89
N ASN A 45 18.43 -3.14 19.68
CA ASN A 45 17.87 -2.03 18.92
C ASN A 45 16.56 -1.53 19.58
N PRO A 46 16.49 -0.27 20.05
CA PRO A 46 15.26 0.27 20.66
C PRO A 46 14.11 0.38 19.66
N TYR A 47 14.39 0.41 18.36
CA TYR A 47 13.40 0.49 17.28
C TYR A 47 12.91 -0.87 16.80
N GLN A 48 13.26 -1.96 17.50
CA GLN A 48 12.85 -3.31 17.09
C GLN A 48 11.39 -3.60 17.46
N PRO A 49 10.49 -3.79 16.48
CA PRO A 49 9.06 -3.90 16.74
C PRO A 49 8.64 -5.26 17.34
N ARG A 50 9.49 -6.30 17.25
CA ARG A 50 9.15 -7.65 17.72
C ARG A 50 9.46 -7.79 19.23
N LYS A 51 8.45 -7.58 20.08
CA LYS A 51 8.55 -7.76 21.55
C LYS A 51 8.37 -9.22 22.02
N HIS A 52 7.73 -10.07 21.20
CA HIS A 52 7.49 -11.48 21.53
C HIS A 52 8.42 -12.40 20.73
N PHE A 53 9.35 -13.04 21.43
CA PHE A 53 10.15 -14.15 20.91
C PHE A 53 9.67 -15.44 21.56
N VAL A 54 9.44 -16.48 20.76
CA VAL A 54 9.14 -17.82 21.27
C VAL A 54 10.39 -18.34 21.98
N LYS A 55 10.33 -18.46 23.31
CA LYS A 55 11.47 -18.83 24.18
C LYS A 55 12.14 -20.13 23.71
N ASP A 56 11.36 -21.09 23.25
CA ASP A 56 11.83 -22.41 22.81
C ASP A 56 12.82 -22.31 21.64
N SER A 57 12.51 -21.45 20.66
CA SER A 57 13.35 -21.24 19.46
C SER A 57 14.70 -20.55 19.72
N VAL A 58 14.89 -19.94 20.89
CA VAL A 58 16.15 -19.32 21.30
C VAL A 58 17.00 -20.33 22.09
N SER A 59 16.36 -21.21 22.87
CA SER A 59 17.04 -22.28 23.60
C SER A 59 17.70 -23.28 22.65
N GLU A 60 17.00 -23.72 21.59
CA GLU A 60 17.56 -24.62 20.57
C GLU A 60 18.78 -24.01 19.87
N LEU A 61 18.69 -22.71 19.52
CA LEU A 61 19.81 -22.00 18.90
C LEU A 61 20.98 -21.83 19.86
N SER A 62 20.70 -21.61 21.16
CA SER A 62 21.73 -21.53 22.19
C SER A 62 22.51 -22.84 22.30
N GLN A 63 21.81 -23.97 22.30
CA GLN A 63 22.42 -25.29 22.34
C GLN A 63 23.28 -25.57 21.10
N SER A 64 22.79 -25.20 19.92
CA SER A 64 23.56 -25.27 18.67
C SER A 64 24.82 -24.38 18.70
N ILE A 65 24.73 -23.19 19.28
CA ILE A 65 25.87 -22.26 19.43
C ILE A 65 26.92 -22.81 20.41
N VAL A 66 26.51 -23.52 21.47
CA VAL A 66 27.46 -24.18 22.39
C VAL A 66 28.24 -25.28 21.68
N GLU A 67 27.58 -26.06 20.83
CA GLU A 67 28.19 -27.20 20.14
C GLU A 67 29.06 -26.81 18.93
N HIS A 68 28.60 -25.86 18.11
CA HIS A 68 29.20 -25.55 16.81
C HIS A 68 29.74 -24.12 16.70
N GLY A 69 29.56 -23.30 17.74
CA GLY A 69 29.88 -21.88 17.71
C GLY A 69 28.91 -21.06 16.86
N LEU A 70 29.11 -19.74 16.84
CA LEU A 70 28.30 -18.85 16.02
C LEU A 70 28.78 -18.86 14.56
N LEU A 71 28.04 -19.57 13.70
CA LEU A 71 28.34 -19.69 12.27
C LEU A 71 28.23 -18.35 11.52
N GLN A 72 27.19 -17.56 11.83
CA GLN A 72 26.93 -16.28 11.15
C GLN A 72 27.05 -15.10 12.13
N PRO A 73 27.88 -14.09 11.82
CA PRO A 73 28.07 -12.95 12.71
C PRO A 73 26.80 -12.10 12.85
N VAL A 74 26.73 -11.35 13.95
CA VAL A 74 25.72 -10.30 14.15
C VAL A 74 26.14 -9.00 13.48
N LEU A 75 25.17 -8.18 13.08
CA LEU A 75 25.45 -6.88 12.46
C LEU A 75 25.22 -5.79 13.51
N VAL A 76 26.23 -4.96 13.76
CA VAL A 76 26.19 -3.88 14.75
C VAL A 76 26.71 -2.57 14.15
N TYR A 77 26.34 -1.44 14.73
CA TYR A 77 27.05 -0.18 14.50
C TYR A 77 27.64 0.35 15.79
N GLU A 78 28.69 1.16 15.64
CA GLU A 78 29.35 1.88 16.73
C GLU A 78 28.51 3.12 17.09
N GLY A 79 27.99 3.16 18.30
CA GLY A 79 27.25 4.29 18.84
C GLY A 79 28.16 5.33 19.49
N ASP A 80 27.56 6.41 20.00
CA ASP A 80 28.25 7.36 20.86
C ASP A 80 28.58 6.67 22.20
N ASP A 81 29.79 6.87 22.73
CA ASP A 81 30.32 6.28 23.98
C ASP A 81 30.79 4.81 23.94
N ASN A 82 31.36 4.34 22.82
CA ASN A 82 32.05 3.03 22.73
C ASN A 82 31.10 1.82 22.94
N ASP A 83 29.80 2.06 22.85
CA ASP A 83 28.75 1.06 22.86
C ASP A 83 28.41 0.63 21.43
N TYR A 84 27.98 -0.62 21.27
CA TYR A 84 27.52 -1.14 19.99
C TYR A 84 26.02 -1.33 20.02
N VAL A 85 25.33 -0.95 18.95
CA VAL A 85 23.88 -1.16 18.85
C VAL A 85 23.62 -2.19 17.76
N LEU A 86 22.80 -3.18 18.10
CA LEU A 86 22.45 -4.26 17.20
C LEU A 86 21.59 -3.74 16.03
N ILE A 87 21.91 -4.14 14.81
CA ILE A 87 21.12 -3.88 13.61
C ILE A 87 20.34 -5.13 13.24
N ALA A 88 21.02 -6.27 13.19
CA ALA A 88 20.44 -7.56 12.80
C ALA A 88 21.07 -8.71 13.59
N GLY A 89 20.25 -9.74 13.88
CA GLY A 89 20.70 -10.94 14.59
C GLY A 89 20.27 -11.03 16.06
N GLU A 90 19.17 -10.40 16.47
CA GLU A 90 18.69 -10.37 17.88
C GLU A 90 18.56 -11.77 18.51
N ARG A 91 18.08 -12.77 17.75
CA ARG A 91 18.00 -14.15 18.22
C ARG A 91 19.37 -14.74 18.53
N ARG A 92 20.40 -14.42 17.72
CA ARG A 92 21.77 -14.88 17.94
C ARG A 92 22.38 -14.20 19.16
N LEU A 93 22.21 -12.88 19.29
CA LEU A 93 22.69 -12.15 20.47
C LEU A 93 22.11 -12.74 21.76
N ARG A 94 20.80 -12.98 21.80
CA ARG A 94 20.14 -13.62 22.96
C ARG A 94 20.59 -15.05 23.20
N ALA A 95 20.69 -15.86 22.15
CA ALA A 95 21.14 -17.25 22.25
C ALA A 95 22.60 -17.34 22.72
N SER A 96 23.48 -16.42 22.29
CA SER A 96 24.86 -16.32 22.76
C SER A 96 24.95 -15.89 24.23
N LYS A 97 24.10 -14.95 24.69
CA LYS A 97 23.98 -14.62 26.13
C LYS A 97 23.53 -15.84 26.94
N LEU A 98 22.53 -16.57 26.45
CA LEU A 98 22.03 -17.79 27.11
C LEU A 98 23.07 -18.93 27.09
N ALA A 99 23.90 -19.00 26.05
CA ALA A 99 24.99 -19.97 25.93
C ALA A 99 26.19 -19.64 26.84
N GLY A 100 26.17 -18.49 27.53
CA GLY A 100 27.26 -18.05 28.42
C GLY A 100 28.51 -17.59 27.68
N LEU A 101 28.40 -17.23 26.39
CA LEU A 101 29.54 -16.71 25.63
C LEU A 101 29.90 -15.30 26.12
N LYS A 102 31.20 -15.06 26.34
CA LYS A 102 31.75 -13.73 26.70
C LYS A 102 31.90 -12.82 25.49
N THR A 103 32.17 -13.38 24.33
CA THR A 103 32.31 -12.64 23.08
C THR A 103 31.41 -13.20 21.99
N ILE A 104 31.00 -12.34 21.05
CA ILE A 104 30.21 -12.70 19.89
C ILE A 104 30.84 -12.12 18.63
N ARG A 105 30.86 -12.91 17.56
CA ARG A 105 31.33 -12.47 16.25
C ARG A 105 30.36 -11.44 15.69
N ALA A 106 30.87 -10.23 15.42
CA ALA A 106 30.09 -9.10 14.94
C ALA A 106 30.78 -8.42 13.75
N ILE A 107 29.98 -7.86 12.85
CA ILE A 107 30.45 -6.96 11.80
C ILE A 107 30.08 -5.54 12.24
N VAL A 108 31.08 -4.70 12.49
CA VAL A 108 30.89 -3.29 12.86
C VAL A 108 30.79 -2.46 11.60
N VAL A 109 29.64 -1.83 11.39
CA VAL A 109 29.43 -0.92 10.27
C VAL A 109 29.51 0.52 10.78
N ASN A 110 30.46 1.29 10.25
CA ASN A 110 30.56 2.73 10.46
C ASN A 110 29.49 3.42 9.61
N VAL A 111 28.28 3.55 10.15
CA VAL A 111 27.14 4.12 9.43
C VAL A 111 26.51 5.22 10.26
N ASP A 112 26.25 6.35 9.61
CA ASP A 112 25.43 7.42 10.15
C ASP A 112 24.09 6.86 10.67
N THR A 113 23.70 7.20 11.90
CA THR A 113 22.47 6.71 12.58
C THR A 113 21.22 6.81 11.72
N ALA A 114 21.11 7.86 10.89
CA ALA A 114 20.03 8.03 9.94
C ALA A 114 19.97 6.88 8.91
N LYS A 115 21.12 6.50 8.33
CA LYS A 115 21.23 5.41 7.33
C LYS A 115 20.98 4.03 7.94
N LEU A 116 21.24 3.84 9.23
CA LEU A 116 20.93 2.58 9.93
C LEU A 116 19.44 2.36 10.08
N ARG A 117 18.73 3.42 10.46
CA ARG A 117 17.27 3.42 10.49
C ARG A 117 16.69 3.15 9.10
N GLU A 118 17.34 3.64 8.05
CA GLU A 118 16.93 3.42 6.65
C GLU A 118 17.00 1.93 6.30
N ILE A 119 18.12 1.29 6.64
CA ILE A 119 18.36 -0.14 6.40
C ILE A 119 17.37 -1.00 7.17
N ALA A 120 17.14 -0.68 8.46
CA ALA A 120 16.18 -1.41 9.29
C ALA A 120 14.75 -1.32 8.74
N LEU A 121 14.33 -0.15 8.26
CA LEU A 121 13.03 0.05 7.61
C LEU A 121 12.93 -0.74 6.28
N ILE A 122 13.98 -0.73 5.47
CA ILE A 122 14.01 -1.46 4.19
C ILE A 122 13.94 -2.99 4.41
N GLU A 123 14.68 -3.52 5.38
CA GLU A 123 14.60 -4.95 5.74
C GLU A 123 13.19 -5.32 6.20
N ASN A 124 12.60 -4.49 7.07
CA ASN A 124 11.25 -4.72 7.57
C ASN A 124 10.22 -4.77 6.42
N ILE A 125 10.31 -3.84 5.47
CA ILE A 125 9.46 -3.80 4.27
C ILE A 125 9.60 -5.04 3.38
N GLN A 126 10.79 -5.65 3.33
CA GLN A 126 11.05 -6.83 2.48
C GLN A 126 10.49 -8.13 3.07
N ARG A 127 9.88 -8.09 4.25
CA ARG A 127 9.26 -9.26 4.87
C ARG A 127 7.92 -9.57 4.20
N GLU A 128 7.66 -10.86 3.98
CA GLU A 128 6.48 -11.32 3.22
C GLU A 128 5.14 -11.14 3.97
N ASP A 129 5.19 -10.86 5.28
CA ASP A 129 4.01 -10.84 6.15
C ASP A 129 3.33 -9.44 6.30
N LEU A 130 3.81 -8.39 5.61
CA LEU A 130 3.23 -7.06 5.79
C LEU A 130 1.86 -6.93 5.12
N ASN A 131 0.90 -6.44 5.89
CA ASN A 131 -0.40 -5.97 5.38
C ASN A 131 -0.18 -4.82 4.37
N PRO A 132 -0.94 -4.79 3.26
CA PRO A 132 -0.95 -3.70 2.29
C PRO A 132 -0.94 -2.26 2.87
N ILE A 133 -1.66 -2.01 3.96
CA ILE A 133 -1.73 -0.68 4.60
C ILE A 133 -0.44 -0.37 5.36
N ASP A 134 0.09 -1.33 6.12
CA ASP A 134 1.36 -1.17 6.84
C ASP A 134 2.52 -0.94 5.88
N LEU A 135 2.54 -1.68 4.77
CA LEU A 135 3.52 -1.49 3.70
C LEU A 135 3.44 -0.07 3.12
N ALA A 136 2.23 0.47 2.92
CA ALA A 136 2.04 1.82 2.43
C ALA A 136 2.53 2.88 3.44
N ASN A 137 2.29 2.66 4.74
CA ASN A 137 2.82 3.52 5.80
C ASN A 137 4.35 3.48 5.85
N SER A 138 4.96 2.31 5.74
CA SER A 138 6.44 2.19 5.70
C SER A 138 7.05 2.85 4.47
N TYR A 139 6.40 2.79 3.29
CA TYR A 139 6.84 3.56 2.13
C TYR A 139 6.75 5.07 2.36
N LYS A 140 5.66 5.52 2.99
CA LYS A 140 5.47 6.94 3.30
C LYS A 140 6.53 7.43 4.29
N GLU A 141 6.78 6.69 5.36
CA GLU A 141 7.84 7.00 6.33
C GLU A 141 9.20 7.10 5.65
N LEU A 142 9.58 6.15 4.79
CA LEU A 142 10.85 6.21 4.06
C LEU A 142 10.95 7.43 3.14
N ILE A 143 9.87 7.82 2.47
CA ILE A 143 9.87 8.98 1.57
C ILE A 143 9.99 10.28 2.37
N GLU A 144 9.27 10.39 3.49
CA GLU A 144 9.23 11.61 4.31
C GLU A 144 10.52 11.80 5.13
N ASP A 145 10.98 10.76 5.82
CA ASP A 145 12.16 10.82 6.70
C ASP A 145 13.46 10.99 5.91
N TYR A 146 13.57 10.35 4.74
CA TYR A 146 14.79 10.38 3.92
C TYR A 146 14.70 11.32 2.73
N LYS A 147 13.55 11.97 2.52
CA LYS A 147 13.29 12.90 1.41
C LYS A 147 13.65 12.31 0.03
N ILE A 148 13.43 11.02 -0.15
CA ILE A 148 13.71 10.30 -1.39
C ILE A 148 12.50 10.31 -2.32
N THR A 149 12.76 10.22 -3.62
CA THR A 149 11.71 10.12 -4.63
C THR A 149 11.13 8.71 -4.73
N HIS A 150 9.93 8.59 -5.32
CA HIS A 150 9.33 7.28 -5.59
C HIS A 150 10.22 6.39 -6.48
N ASP A 151 11.00 6.99 -7.37
CA ASP A 151 11.93 6.28 -8.27
C ASP A 151 13.16 5.74 -7.53
N GLU A 152 13.68 6.48 -6.56
CA GLU A 152 14.77 6.03 -5.71
C GLU A 152 14.32 4.91 -4.77
N LEU A 153 13.14 5.05 -4.17
CA LEU A 153 12.55 3.99 -3.36
C LEU A 153 12.36 2.72 -4.19
N ALA A 154 11.84 2.83 -5.42
CA ALA A 154 11.65 1.71 -6.36
C ALA A 154 12.94 0.92 -6.60
N LYS A 155 14.04 1.63 -6.84
CA LYS A 155 15.36 1.03 -7.04
C LYS A 155 15.86 0.33 -5.77
N LYS A 156 15.71 0.95 -4.61
CA LYS A 156 16.15 0.39 -3.32
C LYS A 156 15.42 -0.89 -2.96
N ILE A 157 14.10 -0.94 -3.15
CA ILE A 157 13.28 -2.12 -2.78
C ILE A 157 13.09 -3.12 -3.93
N LYS A 158 13.73 -2.90 -5.09
CA LYS A 158 13.61 -3.74 -6.30
C LYS A 158 12.15 -3.96 -6.74
N LYS A 159 11.32 -2.91 -6.68
CA LYS A 159 9.92 -2.90 -7.15
C LYS A 159 9.73 -1.85 -8.24
N SER A 160 8.61 -1.89 -8.95
CA SER A 160 8.31 -0.85 -9.93
C SER A 160 7.81 0.43 -9.24
N ARG A 161 8.16 1.59 -9.80
CA ARG A 161 7.61 2.89 -9.39
C ARG A 161 6.08 2.89 -9.36
N THR A 162 5.45 2.19 -10.31
CA THR A 162 4.00 2.00 -10.40
C THR A 162 3.45 1.22 -9.21
N GLN A 163 4.13 0.16 -8.75
CA GLN A 163 3.73 -0.57 -7.56
C GLN A 163 3.77 0.32 -6.32
N ILE A 164 4.88 1.04 -6.09
CA ILE A 164 5.01 1.96 -4.95
C ILE A 164 3.88 2.99 -4.95
N THR A 165 3.65 3.63 -6.09
CA THR A 165 2.62 4.67 -6.22
C THR A 165 1.23 4.10 -5.93
N ASN A 166 0.92 2.89 -6.41
CA ASN A 166 -0.36 2.24 -6.14
C ASN A 166 -0.53 1.83 -4.67
N THR A 167 0.54 1.41 -4.01
CA THR A 167 0.53 1.07 -2.59
C THR A 167 0.34 2.31 -1.72
N LEU A 168 1.12 3.37 -1.95
CA LEU A 168 0.97 4.65 -1.22
C LEU A 168 -0.44 5.23 -1.35
N ARG A 169 -1.03 5.07 -2.53
CA ARG A 169 -2.39 5.49 -2.83
C ARG A 169 -3.44 4.85 -1.90
N LEU A 170 -3.19 3.65 -1.37
CA LEU A 170 -4.12 3.00 -0.42
C LEU A 170 -4.37 3.83 0.84
N LEU A 171 -3.41 4.69 1.25
CA LEU A 171 -3.57 5.59 2.38
C LEU A 171 -4.63 6.68 2.17
N ASN A 172 -5.06 6.90 0.92
CA ASN A 172 -6.11 7.86 0.58
C ASN A 172 -7.52 7.25 0.62
N LEU A 173 -7.64 5.96 0.95
CA LEU A 173 -8.94 5.31 1.12
C LEU A 173 -9.60 5.78 2.43
N SER A 174 -10.93 5.71 2.49
CA SER A 174 -11.66 5.94 3.73
C SER A 174 -11.23 4.97 4.84
N PRO A 175 -11.27 5.37 6.12
CA PRO A 175 -10.84 4.53 7.24
C PRO A 175 -11.49 3.14 7.25
N LYS A 176 -12.80 3.08 6.95
CA LYS A 176 -13.57 1.83 6.87
C LYS A 176 -13.05 0.87 5.79
N VAL A 177 -12.62 1.39 4.65
CA VAL A 177 -12.03 0.59 3.57
C VAL A 177 -10.62 0.12 3.94
N GLN A 178 -9.81 0.97 4.58
CA GLN A 178 -8.47 0.57 5.05
C GLN A 178 -8.54 -0.54 6.10
N GLU A 179 -9.49 -0.45 7.03
CA GLU A 179 -9.77 -1.48 8.03
C GLU A 179 -10.20 -2.78 7.36
N SER A 180 -11.16 -2.73 6.43
CA SER A 180 -11.63 -3.92 5.71
C SER A 180 -10.53 -4.59 4.86
N LEU A 181 -9.57 -3.82 4.35
CA LEU A 181 -8.40 -4.34 3.64
C LEU A 181 -7.41 -4.99 4.61
N THR A 182 -7.24 -4.42 5.80
CA THR A 182 -6.37 -4.92 6.88
C THR A 182 -6.88 -6.23 7.45
N GLU A 183 -8.19 -6.35 7.61
CA GLU A 183 -8.87 -7.57 8.04
C GLU A 183 -9.04 -8.61 6.92
N GLU A 184 -8.45 -8.36 5.74
CA GLU A 184 -8.52 -9.22 4.55
C GLU A 184 -9.96 -9.51 4.03
N LYS A 185 -10.95 -8.73 4.48
CA LYS A 185 -12.35 -8.83 4.02
C LYS A 185 -12.48 -8.42 2.54
N ILE A 186 -11.58 -7.57 2.08
CA ILE A 186 -11.44 -7.20 0.67
C ILE A 186 -9.97 -7.33 0.24
N THR A 187 -9.75 -7.53 -1.05
CA THR A 187 -8.40 -7.62 -1.63
C THR A 187 -7.88 -6.26 -2.12
N GLN A 188 -6.56 -6.14 -2.34
CA GLN A 188 -5.97 -4.95 -2.98
C GLN A 188 -6.60 -4.61 -4.33
N GLY A 189 -7.14 -5.61 -5.05
CA GLY A 189 -7.85 -5.40 -6.32
C GLY A 189 -9.11 -4.56 -6.14
N HIS A 190 -9.90 -4.84 -5.10
CA HIS A 190 -11.07 -4.05 -4.74
C HIS A 190 -10.66 -2.62 -4.33
N ALA A 191 -9.65 -2.51 -3.47
CA ALA A 191 -9.13 -1.24 -2.98
C ALA A 191 -8.69 -0.30 -4.13
N LYS A 192 -8.05 -0.85 -5.18
CA LYS A 192 -7.66 -0.10 -6.38
C LYS A 192 -8.83 0.49 -7.16
N ILE A 193 -10.02 -0.11 -7.09
CA ILE A 193 -11.23 0.41 -7.75
C ILE A 193 -11.84 1.50 -6.88
N LEU A 194 -11.98 1.23 -5.58
CA LEU A 194 -12.57 2.12 -4.58
C LEU A 194 -11.83 3.46 -4.50
N ILE A 195 -10.50 3.47 -4.65
CA ILE A 195 -9.71 4.71 -4.59
C ILE A 195 -10.09 5.77 -5.62
N THR A 196 -10.83 5.38 -6.65
CA THR A 196 -11.25 6.30 -7.70
C THR A 196 -12.54 7.05 -7.33
N LEU A 197 -13.17 6.70 -6.21
CA LEU A 197 -14.42 7.23 -5.68
C LEU A 197 -14.18 8.19 -4.51
N ASN A 198 -15.16 9.04 -4.20
CA ASN A 198 -15.14 9.83 -2.97
C ASN A 198 -15.44 8.96 -1.73
N ASN A 199 -15.18 9.49 -0.52
CA ASN A 199 -15.31 8.69 0.72
C ASN A 199 -16.72 8.11 0.94
N SER A 200 -17.78 8.86 0.63
CA SER A 200 -19.16 8.35 0.79
C SER A 200 -19.48 7.23 -0.20
N GLU A 201 -19.08 7.39 -1.46
CA GLU A 201 -19.22 6.36 -2.49
C GLU A 201 -18.41 5.11 -2.16
N GLN A 202 -17.20 5.27 -1.62
CA GLN A 202 -16.35 4.15 -1.20
C GLN A 202 -17.05 3.27 -0.17
N GLU A 203 -17.68 3.86 0.85
CA GLU A 203 -18.37 3.11 1.90
C GLU A 203 -19.59 2.36 1.35
N ILE A 204 -20.40 3.00 0.48
CA ILE A 204 -21.57 2.37 -0.15
C ILE A 204 -21.15 1.16 -1.00
N VAL A 205 -20.09 1.33 -1.79
CA VAL A 205 -19.59 0.24 -2.64
C VAL A 205 -18.95 -0.86 -1.79
N LEU A 206 -18.22 -0.51 -0.72
CA LEU A 206 -17.67 -1.47 0.22
C LEU A 206 -18.77 -2.35 0.84
N ASP A 207 -19.84 -1.74 1.34
CA ASP A 207 -20.96 -2.49 1.93
C ASP A 207 -21.60 -3.43 0.91
N SER A 208 -21.67 -3.00 -0.36
CA SER A 208 -22.14 -3.86 -1.46
C SER A 208 -21.20 -5.03 -1.74
N ILE A 209 -19.88 -4.80 -1.72
CA ILE A 209 -18.86 -5.85 -1.88
C ILE A 209 -19.00 -6.88 -0.77
N LEU A 210 -19.09 -6.44 0.49
CA LEU A 210 -19.17 -7.33 1.65
C LEU A 210 -20.50 -8.09 1.72
N GLY A 211 -21.61 -7.40 1.46
CA GLY A 211 -22.95 -7.99 1.52
C GLY A 211 -23.24 -8.97 0.38
N GLN A 212 -22.79 -8.66 -0.84
CA GLN A 212 -23.04 -9.50 -2.03
C GLN A 212 -21.85 -10.38 -2.41
N LYS A 213 -20.73 -10.31 -1.67
CA LYS A 213 -19.47 -11.01 -1.95
C LYS A 213 -19.00 -10.80 -3.40
N LEU A 214 -19.04 -9.55 -3.85
CA LEU A 214 -18.70 -9.19 -5.23
C LEU A 214 -17.24 -9.55 -5.55
N SER A 215 -17.00 -9.99 -6.78
CA SER A 215 -15.64 -10.12 -7.28
C SER A 215 -15.05 -8.75 -7.63
N VAL A 216 -13.73 -8.69 -7.84
CA VAL A 216 -13.05 -7.47 -8.32
C VAL A 216 -13.66 -6.99 -9.65
N ARG A 217 -14.04 -7.93 -10.53
CA ARG A 217 -14.66 -7.61 -11.83
C ARG A 217 -16.06 -7.04 -11.67
N ASP A 218 -16.86 -7.61 -10.78
CA ASP A 218 -18.23 -7.12 -10.52
C ASP A 218 -18.18 -5.74 -9.86
N THR A 219 -17.21 -5.53 -8.99
CA THR A 219 -16.93 -4.24 -8.35
C THR A 219 -16.57 -3.18 -9.39
N GLU A 220 -15.71 -3.54 -10.36
CA GLU A 220 -15.34 -2.63 -11.44
C GLU A 220 -16.56 -2.25 -12.29
N PHE A 221 -17.43 -3.22 -12.59
CA PHE A 221 -18.68 -2.97 -13.31
C PHE A 221 -19.62 -2.05 -12.52
N LEU A 222 -19.80 -2.29 -11.22
CA LEU A 222 -20.62 -1.48 -10.33
C LEU A 222 -20.13 -0.03 -10.29
N VAL A 223 -18.82 0.17 -10.09
CA VAL A 223 -18.20 1.50 -10.05
C VAL A 223 -18.29 2.21 -11.40
N LYS A 224 -18.12 1.49 -12.51
CA LYS A 224 -18.30 2.05 -13.85
C LYS A 224 -19.74 2.50 -14.11
N LYS A 225 -20.73 1.78 -13.55
CA LYS A 225 -22.15 2.16 -13.63
C LYS A 225 -22.45 3.40 -12.78
N LEU A 226 -21.87 3.51 -11.59
CA LEU A 226 -22.00 4.69 -10.72
C LEU A 226 -21.35 5.95 -11.31
N LYS A 227 -20.19 5.81 -11.95
CA LYS A 227 -19.45 6.93 -12.57
C LYS A 227 -20.00 7.38 -13.90
N ARG A 228 -20.82 6.56 -14.56
CA ARG A 228 -21.59 7.04 -15.70
C ARG A 228 -22.63 8.00 -15.10
N PRO A 229 -22.62 9.31 -15.45
CA PRO A 229 -23.81 10.12 -15.19
C PRO A 229 -24.98 9.36 -15.80
N ALA A 230 -26.17 9.46 -15.19
CA ALA A 230 -27.39 8.82 -15.65
C ALA A 230 -27.77 9.25 -17.08
N GLN A 231 -26.97 8.85 -18.06
CA GLN A 231 -27.40 8.60 -19.42
C GLN A 231 -28.19 7.32 -19.28
N ILE A 232 -29.50 7.50 -19.13
CA ILE A 232 -30.52 6.54 -19.52
C ILE A 232 -29.92 5.70 -20.64
N GLU A 233 -29.67 4.42 -20.38
CA GLU A 233 -29.24 3.50 -21.41
C GLU A 233 -30.23 3.67 -22.55
N LYS A 234 -29.77 4.26 -23.66
CA LYS A 234 -30.44 4.10 -24.95
C LYS A 234 -30.33 2.61 -25.26
N LYS A 235 -31.17 1.78 -24.61
CA LYS A 235 -31.64 0.55 -25.23
C LYS A 235 -32.05 0.99 -26.61
N ASN A 236 -31.45 0.37 -27.62
CA ASN A 236 -31.79 0.56 -29.02
C ASN A 236 -33.29 0.33 -29.20
N PHE A 237 -34.12 1.32 -28.92
CA PHE A 237 -35.38 1.47 -29.62
C PHE A 237 -34.95 1.72 -31.05
N LEU A 238 -35.21 0.70 -31.84
CA LEU A 238 -34.92 0.56 -33.26
C LEU A 238 -34.95 1.94 -33.94
N LYS A 239 -33.97 2.19 -34.79
CA LYS A 239 -34.04 3.21 -35.85
C LYS A 239 -35.18 2.84 -36.82
N SER A 240 -36.42 2.80 -36.35
CA SER A 240 -37.61 2.73 -37.20
C SER A 240 -37.97 4.16 -37.57
N GLY A 241 -37.94 4.42 -38.88
CA GLY A 241 -37.94 5.74 -39.52
C GLY A 241 -38.83 6.80 -38.88
N LYS A 242 -38.26 8.01 -38.76
CA LYS A 242 -39.02 9.26 -38.61
C LYS A 242 -39.87 9.45 -39.85
N THR A 243 -41.08 8.92 -39.85
CA THR A 243 -42.07 9.19 -40.89
C THR A 243 -42.60 10.62 -40.73
N PRO A 244 -43.09 11.27 -41.81
CA PRO A 244 -43.73 12.58 -41.72
C PRO A 244 -44.84 12.64 -40.65
N VAL A 245 -45.55 11.53 -40.47
CA VAL A 245 -46.62 11.35 -39.47
C VAL A 245 -46.09 11.44 -38.03
N PHE A 246 -44.90 10.91 -37.75
CA PHE A 246 -44.27 10.98 -36.43
C PHE A 246 -43.93 12.42 -36.03
N ASN A 247 -43.38 13.19 -36.96
CA ASN A 247 -43.07 14.59 -36.72
C ASN A 247 -44.33 15.43 -36.51
N GLN A 248 -45.42 15.14 -37.23
CA GLN A 248 -46.71 15.80 -37.05
C GLN A 248 -47.30 15.55 -35.66
N ARG A 249 -47.27 14.30 -35.18
CA ARG A 249 -47.71 13.93 -33.83
C ARG A 249 -46.88 14.59 -32.73
N ILE A 250 -45.59 14.83 -32.96
CA ILE A 250 -44.74 15.58 -32.02
C ILE A 250 -45.16 17.04 -31.94
N VAL A 251 -45.53 17.66 -33.07
CA VAL A 251 -46.03 19.05 -33.09
C VAL A 251 -47.36 19.14 -32.34
N GLU A 252 -48.29 18.22 -32.60
CA GLU A 252 -49.57 18.15 -31.86
C GLU A 252 -49.36 17.98 -30.35
N LEU A 253 -48.42 17.11 -29.94
CA LEU A 253 -48.08 16.93 -28.53
C LEU A 253 -47.53 18.22 -27.90
N LYS A 254 -46.65 18.95 -28.62
CA LYS A 254 -46.11 20.23 -28.15
C LYS A 254 -47.21 21.28 -27.98
N ASP A 255 -48.17 21.34 -28.89
CA ASP A 255 -49.28 22.29 -28.82
C ASP A 255 -50.21 21.97 -27.64
N ILE A 256 -50.50 20.68 -27.39
CA ILE A 256 -51.25 20.25 -26.22
C ILE A 256 -50.53 20.68 -24.94
N LEU A 257 -49.23 20.42 -24.82
CA LEU A 257 -48.43 20.80 -23.64
C LEU A 257 -48.35 22.32 -23.45
N LYS A 258 -48.28 23.08 -24.53
CA LYS A 258 -48.29 24.55 -24.50
C LYS A 258 -49.62 25.10 -23.99
N ASN A 259 -50.75 24.50 -24.36
CA ASN A 259 -52.07 24.86 -23.83
C ASN A 259 -52.15 24.68 -22.30
N TYR A 260 -51.34 23.77 -21.75
CA TYR A 260 -51.18 23.54 -20.31
C TYR A 260 -50.06 24.37 -19.67
N LEU A 261 -49.53 25.38 -20.36
CA LEU A 261 -48.42 26.24 -19.89
C LEU A 261 -47.17 25.45 -19.49
N ILE A 262 -46.94 24.30 -20.13
CA ILE A 262 -45.75 23.47 -19.96
C ILE A 262 -44.87 23.66 -21.19
N SER A 263 -43.72 24.29 -20.98
CA SER A 263 -42.72 24.44 -22.03
C SER A 263 -42.09 23.07 -22.29
N SER A 264 -42.04 22.65 -23.56
CA SER A 264 -41.47 21.35 -23.94
C SER A 264 -40.49 21.46 -25.09
N SER A 265 -39.42 20.68 -25.02
CA SER A 265 -38.43 20.54 -26.09
C SER A 265 -38.35 19.09 -26.53
N PHE A 266 -38.17 18.86 -27.83
CA PHE A 266 -37.99 17.52 -28.37
C PHE A 266 -36.65 17.45 -29.09
N LYS A 267 -35.71 16.63 -28.58
CA LYS A 267 -34.37 16.47 -29.15
C LYS A 267 -33.94 15.01 -29.05
N ASP A 268 -33.40 14.46 -30.12
CA ASP A 268 -32.85 13.09 -30.17
C ASP A 268 -33.76 12.00 -29.57
N ASP A 269 -35.04 12.06 -29.92
CA ASP A 269 -36.13 11.17 -29.46
C ASP A 269 -36.48 11.29 -27.97
N GLN A 270 -36.09 12.40 -27.35
CA GLN A 270 -36.41 12.74 -25.96
C GLN A 270 -37.35 13.95 -25.91
N LEU A 271 -38.40 13.84 -25.12
CA LEU A 271 -39.27 14.97 -24.73
C LEU A 271 -38.81 15.48 -23.37
N VAL A 272 -38.33 16.72 -23.33
CA VAL A 272 -37.93 17.44 -22.11
C VAL A 272 -39.05 18.40 -21.75
N LEU A 273 -39.62 18.26 -20.55
CA LEU A 273 -40.62 19.17 -20.00
C LEU A 273 -39.96 20.12 -19.00
N TYR A 274 -40.19 21.41 -19.17
CA TYR A 274 -39.78 22.44 -18.22
C TYR A 274 -40.99 22.83 -17.39
N ILE A 275 -41.00 22.36 -16.14
CA ILE A 275 -42.08 22.59 -15.19
C ILE A 275 -41.50 23.31 -13.98
N SER A 276 -42.08 24.45 -13.62
CA SER A 276 -41.61 25.33 -12.55
C SER A 276 -42.56 25.38 -11.35
N ASP A 277 -43.66 24.63 -11.40
CA ASP A 277 -44.79 24.73 -10.48
C ASP A 277 -45.37 23.33 -10.19
N GLU A 278 -45.56 23.02 -8.91
CA GLU A 278 -46.08 21.75 -8.40
C GLU A 278 -47.52 21.48 -8.90
N SER A 279 -48.35 22.52 -9.03
CA SER A 279 -49.72 22.40 -9.54
C SER A 279 -49.77 21.85 -10.97
N LYS A 280 -48.76 22.14 -11.78
CA LYS A 280 -48.63 21.62 -13.15
C LYS A 280 -48.22 20.15 -13.15
N ILE A 281 -47.47 19.70 -12.16
CA ILE A 281 -47.08 18.29 -11.98
C ILE A 281 -48.33 17.47 -11.63
N ASP A 282 -49.11 17.92 -10.65
CA ASP A 282 -50.33 17.24 -10.21
C ASP A 282 -51.38 17.11 -11.32
N MET A 283 -51.53 18.17 -12.12
CA MET A 283 -52.41 18.15 -13.29
C MET A 283 -51.95 17.12 -14.34
N LEU A 284 -50.63 17.01 -14.56
CA LEU A 284 -50.03 16.09 -15.52
C LEU A 284 -50.18 14.64 -15.04
N ILE A 285 -49.96 14.40 -13.75
CA ILE A 285 -50.22 13.10 -13.10
C ILE A 285 -51.68 12.71 -13.30
N LYS A 286 -52.64 13.59 -12.95
CA LYS A 286 -54.08 13.32 -13.06
C LYS A 286 -54.53 12.97 -14.47
N LYS A 287 -53.91 13.57 -15.50
CA LYS A 287 -54.22 13.30 -16.90
C LYS A 287 -53.56 12.04 -17.45
N LEU A 288 -52.33 11.73 -17.03
CA LEU A 288 -51.67 10.49 -17.40
C LEU A 288 -52.26 9.27 -16.66
N SER A 289 -52.79 9.47 -15.46
CA SER A 289 -53.45 8.43 -14.66
C SER A 289 -54.93 8.23 -15.00
N SER A 290 -55.51 9.04 -15.89
CA SER A 290 -56.92 8.92 -16.29
C SER A 290 -57.18 7.90 -17.42
N HIS A 291 -56.34 6.85 -17.51
CA HIS A 291 -56.54 5.69 -18.36
C HIS A 291 -56.58 4.41 -17.54
#